data_AF-A0A401X069-F1
#
_entry.id   AF-A0A401X069-F1
#
_cell.length_a   1.000
_cell.length_b   1.000
_cell.length_c   1.000
_cell.angle_alpha   90.00
_cell.angle_beta   90.00
_cell.angle_gamma   90.00
#
_symmetry.space_group_name_H-M   'P 1'
#
loop_
_entity.id
_entity.type
_entity.pdbx_description
1 polymer ?
#
loop_
_entity_poly.entity_id
_entity_poly.type
_entity_poly.pdbx_seq_one_letter_code
_entity_poly.pdbx_strand_id
1 'polypeptide(L)'
;MSGTTTSSGTPISSLPQASAVSGTDTLVGVVTSAGTTQAEQIPVSVLAEGISETIGLSDAVTAAQTAAETATTQAEQATENAANGVNAARGKANGVAALDGSGNLALTDGTALQSVLTIVPATQTQTATLKPILALDESAKIRTSSGDIALSDMATAMQDDDYLTVLGGAVVARPSTTGAVPSDFTVNGNVYVAPAAYISNLSSLPAGLSVDADTGIVLTDGSIFFPNTINNIGVLCAVSE
;
A
#
# COMPACT_ATOMS: atom_id res chain seq x y z
N MET A 1 -78.75 -24.80 -80.71
CA MET A 1 -77.42 -24.33 -81.14
C MET A 1 -77.21 -22.92 -80.60
N SER A 2 -76.31 -22.76 -79.63
CA SER A 2 -75.78 -21.45 -79.18
C SER A 2 -74.31 -21.69 -78.86
N GLY A 3 -73.44 -20.93 -79.52
CA GLY A 3 -72.02 -21.22 -79.65
C GLY A 3 -71.17 -20.72 -78.49
N THR A 4 -70.19 -21.53 -78.11
CA THR A 4 -69.02 -21.12 -77.33
C THR A 4 -67.87 -20.88 -78.31
N THR A 5 -67.60 -19.62 -78.65
CA THR A 5 -66.38 -19.24 -79.36
C THR A 5 -65.24 -19.16 -78.35
N THR A 6 -64.45 -20.23 -78.22
CA THR A 6 -63.12 -20.14 -77.61
C THR A 6 -62.20 -19.43 -78.60
N SER A 7 -62.07 -18.11 -78.46
CA SER A 7 -61.01 -17.37 -79.16
C SER A 7 -59.67 -17.80 -78.55
N SER A 8 -58.83 -18.48 -79.34
CA SER A 8 -57.46 -18.79 -78.93
C SER A 8 -56.66 -17.50 -78.94
N GLY A 9 -56.17 -17.07 -77.77
CA GLY A 9 -55.31 -15.90 -77.64
C GLY A 9 -54.01 -16.05 -78.45
N THR A 10 -53.44 -14.91 -78.86
CA THR A 10 -52.15 -14.85 -79.56
C THR A 10 -51.04 -15.35 -78.64
N PRO A 11 -50.14 -16.25 -79.07
CA PRO A 11 -49.02 -16.70 -78.24
C PRO A 11 -48.11 -15.54 -77.85
N ILE A 12 -47.76 -15.44 -76.58
CA ILE A 12 -46.78 -14.47 -76.09
C ILE A 12 -45.41 -14.89 -76.63
N SER A 13 -44.77 -14.04 -77.47
CA SER A 13 -43.49 -14.36 -78.12
C SER A 13 -42.26 -14.13 -77.23
N SER A 14 -42.40 -13.36 -76.16
CA SER A 14 -41.39 -13.19 -75.12
C SER A 14 -41.99 -12.51 -73.87
N LEU A 15 -41.50 -12.90 -72.69
CA LEU A 15 -41.81 -12.21 -71.43
C LEU A 15 -40.67 -11.23 -71.12
N PRO A 16 -40.96 -9.99 -70.70
CA PRO A 16 -39.95 -9.07 -70.17
C PRO A 16 -39.26 -9.69 -68.96
N GLN A 17 -37.92 -9.74 -68.94
CA GLN A 17 -37.18 -10.11 -67.73
C GLN A 17 -37.14 -8.94 -66.76
N ALA A 18 -37.62 -9.16 -65.54
CA ALA A 18 -37.39 -8.23 -64.44
C ALA A 18 -35.97 -8.44 -63.89
N SER A 19 -35.21 -7.36 -63.71
CA SER A 19 -33.87 -7.40 -63.10
C SER A 19 -33.90 -7.44 -61.57
N ALA A 20 -35.06 -7.15 -60.97
CA ALA A 20 -35.34 -7.25 -59.54
C ALA A 20 -36.85 -7.46 -59.33
N VAL A 21 -37.21 -7.94 -58.15
CA VAL A 21 -38.61 -8.11 -57.72
C VAL A 21 -38.81 -7.31 -56.43
N SER A 22 -39.86 -6.50 -56.38
CA SER A 22 -40.24 -5.70 -55.22
C SER A 22 -41.30 -6.41 -54.37
N GLY A 23 -41.43 -6.03 -53.10
CA GLY A 23 -42.49 -6.56 -52.22
C GLY A 23 -43.91 -6.20 -52.67
N THR A 24 -44.07 -5.20 -53.55
CA THR A 24 -45.35 -4.81 -54.14
C THR A 24 -45.66 -5.53 -55.46
N ASP A 25 -44.75 -6.34 -55.97
CA ASP A 25 -44.96 -7.10 -57.20
C ASP A 25 -45.88 -8.31 -56.94
N THR A 26 -46.47 -8.83 -58.01
CA THR A 26 -47.33 -10.02 -58.00
C THR A 26 -46.77 -11.09 -58.92
N LEU A 27 -46.76 -12.34 -58.44
CA LEU A 27 -46.40 -13.53 -59.20
C LEU A 27 -47.66 -14.31 -59.58
N VAL A 28 -47.71 -14.86 -60.80
CA VAL A 28 -48.78 -15.79 -61.17
C VAL A 28 -48.36 -17.20 -60.76
N GLY A 29 -49.04 -17.75 -59.77
CA GLY A 29 -48.84 -19.10 -59.26
C GLY A 29 -50.03 -20.01 -59.58
N VAL A 30 -49.81 -21.32 -59.51
CA VAL A 30 -50.90 -22.30 -59.51
C VAL A 30 -51.19 -22.66 -58.06
N VAL A 31 -52.37 -22.28 -57.55
CA VAL A 31 -52.78 -22.53 -56.17
C VAL A 31 -53.76 -23.69 -56.17
N THR A 32 -53.60 -24.62 -55.22
CA THR A 32 -54.59 -25.67 -54.95
C THR A 32 -55.17 -25.46 -53.57
N SER A 33 -56.47 -25.20 -53.50
CA SER A 33 -57.21 -25.02 -52.26
C SER A 33 -58.53 -25.79 -52.32
N ALA A 34 -58.86 -26.48 -51.23
CA ALA A 34 -60.07 -27.31 -51.11
C ALA A 34 -60.30 -28.30 -52.29
N GLY A 35 -59.21 -28.81 -52.89
CA GLY A 35 -59.26 -29.75 -54.01
C GLY A 35 -59.41 -29.13 -55.40
N THR A 36 -59.41 -27.80 -55.51
CA THR A 36 -59.50 -27.05 -56.78
C THR A 36 -58.16 -26.41 -57.11
N THR A 37 -57.68 -26.57 -58.34
CA THR A 37 -56.40 -26.02 -58.82
C THR A 37 -56.67 -24.92 -59.85
N GLN A 38 -56.17 -23.71 -59.61
CA GLN A 38 -56.36 -22.57 -60.50
C GLN A 38 -55.14 -21.64 -60.50
N ALA A 39 -54.97 -20.87 -61.58
CA ALA A 39 -53.95 -19.84 -61.65
C ALA A 39 -54.42 -18.59 -60.89
N GLU A 40 -53.58 -18.08 -60.00
CA GLU A 40 -53.90 -16.95 -59.13
C GLU A 40 -52.71 -15.99 -59.03
N GLN A 41 -53.00 -14.70 -58.91
CA GLN A 41 -51.98 -13.68 -58.66
C GLN A 41 -51.70 -13.62 -57.16
N ILE A 42 -50.47 -13.91 -56.78
CA ILE A 42 -50.01 -13.93 -55.39
C ILE A 42 -49.06 -12.75 -55.19
N PRO A 43 -49.35 -11.82 -54.26
CA PRO A 43 -48.41 -10.77 -53.88
C PRO A 43 -47.11 -11.37 -53.33
N VAL A 44 -45.97 -10.81 -53.71
CA VAL A 44 -44.66 -11.26 -53.23
C VAL A 44 -44.55 -11.15 -51.70
N SER A 45 -45.22 -10.18 -51.08
CA SER A 45 -45.32 -10.06 -49.62
C SER A 45 -45.98 -11.28 -48.95
N VAL A 46 -47.08 -11.79 -49.52
CA VAL A 46 -47.79 -12.98 -49.00
C VAL A 46 -46.91 -14.23 -49.13
N LEU A 47 -46.17 -14.35 -50.22
CA LEU A 47 -45.20 -15.45 -50.39
C LEU A 47 -44.04 -15.34 -49.38
N ALA A 48 -43.51 -14.13 -49.14
CA ALA A 48 -42.45 -13.91 -48.17
C ALA A 48 -42.90 -14.21 -46.73
N GLU A 49 -44.15 -13.87 -46.39
CA GLU A 49 -44.77 -14.20 -45.10
C GLU A 49 -44.93 -15.72 -44.94
N GLY A 50 -45.49 -16.41 -45.93
CA GLY A 50 -45.63 -17.88 -45.90
C GLY A 50 -44.29 -18.62 -45.85
N ILE A 51 -43.25 -18.12 -46.53
CA ILE A 51 -41.89 -18.66 -46.42
C ILE A 51 -41.35 -18.42 -45.01
N SER A 52 -41.51 -17.20 -44.47
CA SER A 52 -41.03 -16.84 -43.13
C SER A 52 -41.69 -17.68 -42.03
N GLU A 53 -42.99 -17.95 -42.15
CA GLU A 53 -43.72 -18.88 -41.27
C GLU A 53 -43.21 -20.32 -41.42
N THR A 54 -43.06 -20.80 -42.66
CA THR A 54 -42.60 -22.18 -42.93
C THR A 54 -41.22 -22.45 -42.38
N ILE A 55 -40.30 -21.48 -42.45
CA ILE A 55 -38.95 -21.60 -41.91
C ILE A 55 -38.84 -21.20 -40.43
N GLY A 56 -39.93 -20.72 -39.81
CA GLY A 56 -39.94 -20.28 -38.41
C GLY A 56 -39.04 -19.07 -38.13
N LEU A 57 -38.91 -18.15 -39.08
CA LEU A 57 -37.97 -17.02 -38.96
C LEU A 57 -38.29 -16.13 -37.74
N SER A 58 -39.57 -15.87 -37.49
CA SER A 58 -40.03 -15.06 -36.35
C SER A 58 -39.68 -15.69 -34.99
N ASP A 59 -39.81 -17.01 -34.88
CA ASP A 59 -39.46 -17.75 -33.67
C ASP A 59 -37.94 -17.74 -33.43
N ALA A 60 -37.15 -17.89 -34.50
CA ALA A 60 -35.70 -17.80 -34.44
C ALA A 60 -35.21 -16.40 -34.01
N VAL A 61 -35.83 -15.34 -34.52
CA VAL A 61 -35.53 -13.96 -34.12
C VAL A 61 -35.87 -13.73 -32.64
N THR A 62 -37.05 -14.19 -32.20
CA THR A 62 -37.49 -14.06 -30.81
C THR A 62 -36.57 -14.80 -29.84
N ALA A 63 -36.15 -16.02 -30.20
CA ALA A 63 -35.20 -16.80 -29.42
C ALA A 63 -33.82 -16.12 -29.33
N ALA A 64 -33.34 -15.52 -30.43
CA ALA A 64 -32.08 -14.77 -30.46
C ALA A 64 -32.13 -13.52 -29.58
N GLN A 65 -33.25 -12.77 -29.60
CA GLN A 65 -33.45 -11.61 -28.73
C GLN A 65 -33.46 -12.01 -27.25
N THR A 66 -34.18 -13.09 -26.91
CA THR A 66 -34.24 -13.62 -25.55
C THR A 66 -32.86 -14.07 -25.05
N ALA A 67 -32.09 -14.74 -25.90
CA ALA A 67 -30.73 -15.17 -25.58
C ALA A 67 -29.79 -13.98 -25.35
N ALA A 68 -29.92 -12.91 -26.15
CA ALA A 68 -29.14 -11.69 -25.99
C ALA A 68 -29.45 -10.97 -24.66
N GLU A 69 -30.73 -10.83 -24.30
CA GLU A 69 -31.15 -10.24 -23.01
C GLU A 69 -30.63 -11.05 -21.82
N THR A 70 -30.70 -12.38 -21.92
CA THR A 70 -30.16 -13.29 -20.90
C THR A 70 -28.65 -13.12 -20.74
N ALA A 71 -27.91 -13.03 -21.85
CA ALA A 71 -26.47 -12.83 -21.82
C ALA A 71 -26.07 -11.49 -21.18
N THR A 72 -26.79 -10.41 -21.48
CA THR A 72 -26.59 -9.10 -20.83
C THR A 72 -26.79 -9.19 -19.33
N THR A 73 -27.90 -9.81 -18.89
CA THR A 73 -28.20 -9.96 -17.45
C THR A 73 -27.13 -10.77 -16.73
N GLN A 74 -26.63 -11.87 -17.33
CA GLN A 74 -25.56 -12.68 -16.76
C GLN A 74 -24.23 -11.91 -16.68
N ALA A 75 -23.92 -11.08 -17.69
CA ALA A 75 -22.73 -10.24 -17.68
C ALA A 75 -22.77 -9.20 -16.54
N GLU A 76 -23.90 -8.51 -16.36
CA GLU A 76 -24.10 -7.56 -15.26
C GLU A 76 -23.95 -8.25 -13.89
N GLN A 77 -24.57 -9.41 -13.71
CA GLN A 77 -24.46 -10.18 -12.47
C GLN A 77 -23.02 -10.65 -12.20
N ALA A 78 -22.28 -11.05 -13.24
CA ALA A 78 -20.88 -11.43 -13.10
C ALA A 78 -20.00 -10.24 -12.67
N THR A 79 -20.25 -9.05 -13.23
CA THR A 79 -19.58 -7.81 -12.81
C THR A 79 -19.87 -7.49 -11.35
N GLU A 80 -21.12 -7.59 -10.92
CA GLU A 80 -21.52 -7.33 -9.53
C GLU A 80 -20.91 -8.36 -8.56
N ASN A 81 -20.93 -9.65 -8.92
CA ASN A 81 -20.31 -10.72 -8.13
C ASN A 81 -18.80 -10.53 -7.99
N ALA A 82 -18.11 -10.11 -9.06
CA ALA A 82 -16.70 -9.80 -9.02
C ALA A 82 -16.40 -8.61 -8.08
N ALA A 83 -17.18 -7.52 -8.19
CA ALA A 83 -17.06 -6.36 -7.32
C ALA A 83 -17.30 -6.72 -5.84
N ASN A 84 -18.34 -7.51 -5.56
CA ASN A 84 -18.67 -7.97 -4.22
C ASN A 84 -17.59 -8.90 -3.66
N GLY A 85 -17.04 -9.80 -4.47
CA GLY A 85 -15.92 -10.67 -4.08
C GLY A 85 -14.67 -9.88 -3.68
N VAL A 86 -14.29 -8.88 -4.50
CA VAL A 86 -13.17 -7.98 -4.19
C VAL A 86 -13.44 -7.18 -2.92
N ASN A 87 -14.63 -6.61 -2.76
CA ASN A 87 -14.99 -5.84 -1.57
C ASN A 87 -15.03 -6.69 -0.29
N ALA A 88 -15.51 -7.93 -0.37
CA ALA A 88 -15.49 -8.87 0.75
C ALA A 88 -14.07 -9.25 1.18
N ALA A 89 -13.13 -9.34 0.23
CA ALA A 89 -11.72 -9.60 0.51
C ALA A 89 -10.97 -8.38 1.10
N ARG A 90 -11.45 -7.15 0.82
CA ARG A 90 -10.78 -5.89 1.20
C ARG A 90 -10.82 -5.52 2.70
N GLY A 91 -11.46 -6.29 3.58
CA GLY A 91 -11.78 -5.80 4.94
C GLY A 91 -11.66 -6.77 6.11
N LYS A 92 -11.16 -8.00 5.96
CA LYS A 92 -11.12 -8.98 7.07
C LYS A 92 -9.73 -9.20 7.66
N ALA A 93 -9.15 -8.18 8.29
CA ALA A 93 -8.07 -8.40 9.24
C ALA A 93 -8.53 -8.10 10.69
N ASN A 94 -9.75 -8.53 11.07
CA ASN A 94 -10.27 -8.52 12.44
C ASN A 94 -9.84 -7.33 13.31
N GLY A 95 -9.85 -6.11 12.75
CA GLY A 95 -9.50 -4.89 13.48
C GLY A 95 -8.00 -4.66 13.73
N VAL A 96 -7.08 -5.14 12.88
CA VAL A 96 -5.65 -4.79 12.98
C VAL A 96 -5.15 -4.01 11.76
N ALA A 97 -5.70 -4.28 10.57
CA ALA A 97 -5.43 -3.50 9.35
C ALA A 97 -6.66 -3.48 8.43
N ALA A 98 -7.05 -2.29 7.95
CA ALA A 98 -8.15 -2.12 7.01
C ALA A 98 -7.71 -1.21 5.86
N LEU A 99 -8.46 -1.14 4.77
CA LEU A 99 -8.24 -0.12 3.75
C LEU A 99 -9.02 1.16 4.10
N ASP A 100 -8.42 2.33 3.94
CA ASP A 100 -9.09 3.63 4.09
C ASP A 100 -10.06 3.93 2.93
N GLY A 101 -10.77 5.06 3.00
CA GLY A 101 -11.72 5.50 1.96
C GLY A 101 -11.09 5.76 0.58
N SER A 102 -9.76 5.83 0.50
CA SER A 102 -8.99 5.96 -0.74
C SER A 102 -8.34 4.65 -1.19
N GLY A 103 -8.51 3.56 -0.43
CA GLY A 103 -7.97 2.25 -0.74
C GLY A 103 -6.54 1.98 -0.22
N ASN A 104 -6.00 2.81 0.67
CA ASN A 104 -4.68 2.57 1.29
C ASN A 104 -4.81 1.70 2.55
N LEU A 105 -3.83 0.86 2.83
CA LEU A 105 -3.73 0.10 4.10
C LEU A 105 -3.53 1.05 5.29
N ALA A 106 -4.54 1.13 6.15
CA ALA A 106 -4.57 1.82 7.43
C ALA A 106 -4.53 0.82 8.59
N LEU A 107 -3.80 1.15 9.64
CA LEU A 107 -3.82 0.43 10.91
C LEU A 107 -4.87 1.08 11.82
N THR A 108 -5.51 0.32 12.71
CA THR A 108 -6.44 0.91 13.69
C THR A 108 -5.78 0.99 15.07
N ASP A 109 -6.08 2.07 15.81
CA ASP A 109 -5.73 2.20 17.23
C ASP A 109 -6.78 1.60 18.18
N GLY A 110 -7.79 0.91 17.63
CA GLY A 110 -8.94 0.37 18.36
C GLY A 110 -10.16 1.30 18.39
N THR A 111 -10.04 2.57 17.96
CA THR A 111 -11.15 3.54 17.90
C THR A 111 -11.27 4.26 16.55
N ALA A 112 -10.15 4.46 15.86
CA ALA A 112 -10.08 5.11 14.55
C ALA A 112 -9.06 4.39 13.62
N LEU A 113 -9.17 4.65 12.32
CA LEU A 113 -8.16 4.28 11.34
C LEU A 113 -7.07 5.35 11.29
N GLN A 114 -5.82 4.93 11.42
CA GLN A 114 -4.63 5.78 11.40
C GLN A 114 -3.81 5.47 10.14
N SER A 115 -3.55 6.50 9.34
CA SER A 115 -2.69 6.42 8.15
C SER A 115 -1.22 6.61 8.55
N VAL A 116 -0.61 5.57 9.13
CA VAL A 116 0.80 5.62 9.60
C VAL A 116 1.79 5.07 8.56
N LEU A 117 1.29 4.41 7.52
CA LEU A 117 2.10 3.76 6.49
C LEU A 117 1.89 4.46 5.15
N THR A 118 2.95 5.06 4.62
CA THR A 118 2.94 5.47 3.21
C THR A 118 3.19 4.24 2.35
N ILE A 119 2.27 3.96 1.44
CA ILE A 119 2.34 2.81 0.54
C ILE A 119 2.85 3.29 -0.80
N VAL A 120 3.88 2.63 -1.32
CA VAL A 120 4.20 2.71 -2.74
C VAL A 120 3.40 1.62 -3.45
N PRO A 121 2.44 1.97 -4.34
CA PRO A 121 1.60 0.98 -5.01
C PRO A 121 2.42 -0.03 -5.81
N ALA A 122 1.94 -1.27 -5.88
CA ALA A 122 2.50 -2.26 -6.79
C ALA A 122 2.29 -1.82 -8.24
N THR A 123 3.25 -2.16 -9.10
CA THR A 123 3.05 -2.16 -10.55
C THR A 123 2.99 -3.60 -11.05
N GLN A 124 2.78 -3.80 -12.35
CA GLN A 124 2.72 -5.15 -12.94
C GLN A 124 4.02 -5.95 -12.74
N THR A 125 5.15 -5.28 -12.48
CA THR A 125 6.48 -5.89 -12.36
C THR A 125 7.18 -5.61 -11.02
N GLN A 126 6.60 -4.77 -10.15
CA GLN A 126 7.17 -4.46 -8.84
C GLN A 126 6.14 -4.67 -7.73
N THR A 127 6.58 -5.38 -6.70
CA THR A 127 5.81 -5.58 -5.47
C THR A 127 5.61 -4.25 -4.75
N ALA A 128 4.44 -4.05 -4.15
CA ALA A 128 4.21 -2.89 -3.29
C ALA A 128 5.21 -2.90 -2.13
N THR A 129 5.72 -1.72 -1.76
CA THR A 129 6.61 -1.56 -0.60
C THR A 129 5.96 -0.66 0.44
N LEU A 130 6.04 -1.11 1.69
CA LEU A 130 5.62 -0.34 2.85
C LEU A 130 6.81 0.51 3.30
N LYS A 131 6.63 1.83 3.33
CA LYS A 131 7.64 2.75 3.88
C LYS A 131 7.11 3.34 5.18
N PRO A 132 7.23 2.63 6.31
CA PRO A 132 6.90 3.21 7.61
C PRO A 132 7.82 4.41 7.85
N ILE A 133 7.25 5.60 7.89
CA ILE A 133 7.95 6.78 8.41
C ILE A 133 7.68 6.76 9.91
N LEU A 134 8.62 6.20 10.67
CA LEU A 134 8.61 6.33 12.12
C LEU A 134 9.27 7.67 12.47
N ALA A 135 8.46 8.70 12.69
CA ALA A 135 8.96 9.98 13.18
C ALA A 135 9.55 9.76 14.58
N LEU A 136 10.87 9.93 14.71
CA LEU A 136 11.58 9.89 15.99
C LEU A 136 11.69 11.32 16.55
N ASP A 137 10.55 11.92 16.85
CA ASP A 137 10.48 13.24 17.49
C ASP A 137 10.38 13.12 19.02
N GLU A 138 10.33 14.26 19.71
CA GLU A 138 10.25 14.34 21.18
C GLU A 138 9.00 13.67 21.78
N SER A 139 7.97 13.44 20.97
CA SER A 139 6.73 12.77 21.39
C SER A 139 6.77 11.26 21.17
N ALA A 140 7.72 10.75 20.39
CA ALA A 140 7.90 9.33 20.15
C ALA A 140 8.21 8.63 21.49
N LYS A 141 7.61 7.45 21.68
CA LYS A 141 7.76 6.66 22.92
C LYS A 141 8.35 5.30 22.63
N ILE A 142 9.20 4.85 23.55
CA ILE A 142 9.77 3.50 23.57
C ILE A 142 9.09 2.73 24.70
N ARG A 143 8.50 1.59 24.37
CA ARG A 143 7.94 0.66 25.36
C ARG A 143 9.08 -0.07 26.07
N THR A 144 9.09 0.03 27.39
CA THR A 144 9.96 -0.74 28.28
C THR A 144 9.15 -1.70 29.14
N SER A 145 9.82 -2.54 29.92
CA SER A 145 9.16 -3.44 30.88
C SER A 145 8.41 -2.70 31.99
N SER A 146 8.75 -1.44 32.27
CA SER A 146 8.11 -0.59 33.28
C SER A 146 7.07 0.38 32.71
N GLY A 147 6.91 0.44 31.38
CA GLY A 147 5.96 1.34 30.72
C GLY A 147 6.56 2.05 29.51
N ASP A 148 5.79 2.98 28.94
CA ASP A 148 6.23 3.82 27.83
C ASP A 148 7.07 5.00 28.35
N ILE A 149 8.25 5.22 27.76
CA ILE A 149 9.14 6.35 28.04
C ILE A 149 9.23 7.22 26.79
N ALA A 150 9.07 8.54 26.90
CA ALA A 150 9.24 9.42 25.74
C ALA A 150 10.72 9.62 25.40
N LEU A 151 11.05 9.82 24.12
CA LEU A 151 12.41 10.13 23.68
C LEU A 151 12.92 11.42 24.34
N SER A 152 12.05 12.40 24.59
CA SER A 152 12.35 13.63 25.34
C SER A 152 12.75 13.37 26.79
N ASP A 153 12.11 12.40 27.46
CA ASP A 153 12.48 12.01 28.83
C ASP A 153 13.88 11.39 28.85
N MET A 154 14.21 10.57 27.84
CA MET A 154 15.56 10.02 27.69
C MET A 154 16.60 11.11 27.42
N ALA A 155 16.30 12.07 26.54
CA ALA A 155 17.19 13.20 26.26
C ALA A 155 17.42 14.07 27.50
N THR A 156 16.37 14.32 28.29
CA THR A 156 16.46 15.07 29.55
C THR A 156 17.25 14.30 30.60
N ALA A 157 17.06 12.98 30.67
CA ALA A 157 17.84 12.13 31.55
C ALA A 157 19.32 12.05 31.14
N MET A 158 19.67 12.41 29.91
CA MET A 158 21.03 12.40 29.35
C MET A 158 21.71 13.78 29.32
N GLN A 159 21.25 14.76 30.11
CA GLN A 159 21.90 16.07 30.14
C GLN A 159 23.39 15.97 30.52
N ASP A 160 24.22 16.81 29.89
CA ASP A 160 25.69 16.81 29.99
C ASP A 160 26.21 16.85 31.44
N ASP A 161 25.43 17.38 32.37
CA ASP A 161 25.80 17.49 33.79
C ASP A 161 25.79 16.15 34.55
N ASP A 162 25.08 15.13 34.03
CA ASP A 162 24.88 13.82 34.67
C ASP A 162 25.86 12.74 34.19
N TYR A 163 26.63 13.01 33.13
CA TYR A 163 27.53 12.02 32.53
C TYR A 163 28.93 12.57 32.25
N LEU A 164 29.92 11.68 32.38
CA LEU A 164 31.29 11.94 31.97
C LEU A 164 31.60 11.18 30.69
N THR A 165 32.31 11.84 29.78
CA THR A 165 32.94 11.16 28.65
C THR A 165 34.26 10.55 29.14
N VAL A 166 34.36 9.22 29.14
CA VAL A 166 35.62 8.51 29.37
C VAL A 166 36.35 8.37 28.04
N LEU A 167 37.68 8.42 28.06
CA LEU A 167 38.48 8.20 26.86
C LEU A 167 38.17 6.81 26.26
N GLY A 168 37.69 6.78 25.01
CA GLY A 168 37.11 5.59 24.36
C GLY A 168 35.67 5.78 23.86
N GLY A 169 35.05 6.94 24.11
CA GLY A 169 33.70 7.27 23.64
C GLY A 169 32.59 6.67 24.49
N ALA A 170 32.94 6.09 25.65
CA ALA A 170 31.97 5.60 26.61
C ALA A 170 31.43 6.76 27.45
N VAL A 171 30.12 6.88 27.48
CA VAL A 171 29.38 7.77 28.38
C VAL A 171 29.13 7.01 29.68
N VAL A 172 29.70 7.47 30.79
CA VAL A 172 29.49 6.89 32.12
C VAL A 172 28.78 7.88 33.01
N ALA A 173 27.98 7.39 33.97
CA ALA A 173 27.35 8.25 34.94
C ALA A 173 28.42 9.03 35.72
N ARG A 174 28.23 10.35 35.83
CA ARG A 174 29.09 11.22 36.64
C ARG A 174 28.93 10.81 38.11
N PRO A 175 30.02 10.63 38.87
CA PRO A 175 29.93 10.45 40.31
C PRO A 175 29.21 11.61 40.97
N SER A 176 28.28 11.31 41.89
CA SER A 176 27.49 12.32 42.61
C SER A 176 28.34 13.20 43.54
N THR A 177 29.52 12.72 43.94
CA THR A 177 30.47 13.47 44.76
C THR A 177 31.42 14.26 43.86
N THR A 178 31.48 15.58 44.05
CA THR A 178 32.42 16.47 43.35
C THR A 178 33.58 16.84 44.26
N GLY A 179 34.80 16.72 43.76
CA GLY A 179 36.05 17.13 44.42
C GLY A 179 36.71 18.30 43.70
N ALA A 180 37.84 18.77 44.24
CA ALA A 180 38.67 19.80 43.62
C ALA A 180 40.10 19.29 43.45
N VAL A 181 40.71 19.57 42.29
CA VAL A 181 42.13 19.30 42.07
C VAL A 181 42.94 20.32 42.89
N PRO A 182 43.92 19.89 43.72
CA PRO A 182 44.79 20.80 44.44
C PRO A 182 45.52 21.77 43.51
N SER A 183 45.58 23.04 43.89
CA SER A 183 46.13 24.12 43.04
C SER A 183 47.63 24.04 42.83
N ASP A 184 48.34 23.27 43.65
CA ASP A 184 49.78 23.03 43.58
C ASP A 184 50.15 21.81 42.73
N PHE A 185 49.16 21.10 42.18
CA PHE A 185 49.41 20.10 41.14
C PHE A 185 49.85 20.80 39.87
N THR A 186 50.80 20.17 39.18
CA THR A 186 51.28 20.63 37.88
C THR A 186 50.73 19.74 36.79
N VAL A 187 50.71 20.21 35.55
CA VAL A 187 50.29 19.40 34.40
C VAL A 187 51.50 19.21 33.48
N ASN A 188 51.82 17.95 33.17
CA ASN A 188 52.81 17.59 32.16
C ASN A 188 52.09 17.02 30.93
N GLY A 189 52.00 17.82 29.86
CA GLY A 189 51.08 17.55 28.75
C GLY A 189 49.63 17.73 29.22
N ASN A 190 48.89 16.63 29.32
CA ASN A 190 47.55 16.62 29.92
C ASN A 190 47.50 15.86 31.26
N VAL A 191 48.63 15.32 31.76
CA VAL A 191 48.63 14.47 32.96
C VAL A 191 48.92 15.31 34.20
N TYR A 192 48.11 15.18 35.25
CA TYR A 192 48.41 15.83 36.53
C TYR A 192 49.57 15.14 37.25
N VAL A 193 50.46 15.94 37.81
CA VAL A 193 51.63 15.54 38.58
C VAL A 193 51.60 16.24 39.93
N ALA A 194 51.60 15.46 41.01
CA ALA A 194 51.57 15.97 42.37
C ALA A 194 52.98 16.35 42.85
N PRO A 195 53.13 17.39 43.69
CA PRO A 195 54.41 17.72 44.28
C PRO A 195 54.87 16.66 45.28
N ALA A 196 56.18 16.63 45.56
CA ALA A 196 56.82 15.63 46.41
C ALA A 196 56.21 15.47 47.82
N ALA A 197 55.53 16.50 48.33
CA ALA A 197 54.82 16.46 49.60
C ALA A 197 53.70 15.38 49.64
N TYR A 198 53.03 15.12 48.52
CA TYR A 198 52.00 14.07 48.43
C TYR A 198 52.60 12.66 48.25
N ILE A 199 53.78 12.56 47.63
CA ILE A 199 54.50 11.29 47.45
C ILE A 199 55.11 10.83 48.78
N SER A 200 55.66 11.78 49.55
CA SER A 200 56.27 11.53 50.86
C SER A 200 55.25 11.46 52.01
N ASN A 201 53.95 11.50 51.71
CA ASN A 201 52.84 11.51 52.68
C ASN A 201 52.88 12.68 53.69
N LEU A 202 53.56 13.78 53.36
CA LEU A 202 53.54 15.02 54.15
C LEU A 202 52.27 15.85 53.91
N SER A 203 51.52 15.55 52.84
CA SER A 203 50.22 16.14 52.51
C SER A 203 49.24 15.05 52.11
N SER A 204 47.98 15.21 52.49
CA SER A 204 46.91 14.25 52.19
C SER A 204 46.30 14.53 50.82
N LEU A 205 46.21 13.50 49.97
CA LEU A 205 45.48 13.58 48.72
C LEU A 205 43.96 13.67 48.96
N PRO A 206 43.22 14.37 48.09
CA PRO A 206 41.76 14.28 48.05
C PRO A 206 41.29 12.83 47.91
N ALA A 207 40.11 12.53 48.43
CA ALA A 207 39.49 11.22 48.26
C ALA A 207 39.35 10.87 46.76
N GLY A 208 39.47 9.59 46.41
CA GLY A 208 39.43 9.12 45.03
C GLY A 208 40.66 9.45 44.18
N LEU A 209 41.68 10.13 44.75
CA LEU A 209 42.99 10.33 44.14
C LEU A 209 44.08 9.53 44.87
N SER A 210 45.02 9.01 44.10
CA SER A 210 46.28 8.45 44.57
C SER A 210 47.43 8.99 43.73
N VAL A 211 48.67 8.72 44.14
CA VAL A 211 49.87 9.15 43.40
C VAL A 211 50.77 7.95 43.16
N ASP A 212 51.26 7.83 41.93
CA ASP A 212 52.32 6.88 41.61
C ASP A 212 53.63 7.36 42.24
N ALA A 213 54.21 6.53 43.11
CA ALA A 213 55.33 6.94 43.96
C ALA A 213 56.63 7.19 43.18
N ASP A 214 56.78 6.58 42.01
CA ASP A 214 58.00 6.66 41.21
C ASP A 214 57.96 7.85 40.23
N THR A 215 56.77 8.20 39.76
CA THR A 215 56.59 9.21 38.71
C THR A 215 55.92 10.50 39.19
N GLY A 216 55.25 10.47 40.35
CA GLY A 216 54.44 11.58 40.84
C GLY A 216 53.13 11.79 40.07
N ILE A 217 52.79 10.90 39.14
CA ILE A 217 51.56 10.97 38.36
C ILE A 217 50.35 10.78 39.28
N VAL A 218 49.36 11.66 39.13
CA VAL A 218 48.10 11.58 39.87
C VAL A 218 47.20 10.54 39.20
N LEU A 219 46.75 9.60 39.99
CA LEU A 219 45.82 8.55 39.62
C LEU A 219 44.44 8.84 40.22
N THR A 220 43.40 8.34 39.58
CA THR A 220 42.02 8.41 40.08
C THR A 220 41.31 7.07 39.97
N ASP A 221 40.54 6.72 41.00
CA ASP A 221 39.69 5.53 40.99
C ASP A 221 38.31 5.75 40.35
N GLY A 222 38.00 6.99 39.94
CA GLY A 222 36.71 7.35 39.34
C GLY A 222 35.54 7.49 40.32
N SER A 223 35.76 7.39 41.63
CA SER A 223 34.70 7.52 42.64
C SER A 223 34.27 8.97 42.91
N ILE A 224 35.10 9.94 42.53
CA ILE A 224 34.85 11.38 42.69
C ILE A 224 35.02 12.08 41.35
N PHE A 225 34.08 12.98 41.03
CA PHE A 225 34.20 13.86 39.87
C PHE A 225 35.09 15.06 40.19
N PHE A 226 36.16 15.22 39.41
CA PHE A 226 37.00 16.42 39.43
C PHE A 226 36.71 17.26 38.18
N PRO A 227 36.17 18.49 38.31
CA PRO A 227 35.84 19.34 37.17
C PRO A 227 37.04 19.59 36.26
N ASN A 228 36.80 19.68 34.95
CA ASN A 228 37.83 19.90 33.91
C ASN A 228 38.91 18.80 33.87
N THR A 229 38.54 17.56 34.22
CA THR A 229 39.42 16.41 34.13
C THR A 229 38.76 15.22 33.44
N ILE A 230 39.57 14.29 32.93
CA ILE A 230 39.16 12.98 32.42
C ILE A 230 39.92 11.90 33.17
N ASN A 231 39.22 10.82 33.55
CA ASN A 231 39.84 9.57 33.98
C ASN A 231 40.33 8.80 32.74
N ASN A 232 41.63 8.86 32.48
CA ASN A 232 42.28 8.12 31.40
C ASN A 232 42.84 6.78 31.93
N ILE A 233 41.95 5.79 32.10
CA ILE A 233 42.30 4.44 32.54
C ILE A 233 43.09 4.48 33.87
N GLY A 234 42.56 5.21 34.84
CA GLY A 234 43.15 5.38 36.16
C GLY A 234 44.10 6.57 36.29
N VAL A 235 44.49 7.24 35.20
CA VAL A 235 45.30 8.47 35.25
C VAL A 235 44.39 9.69 35.24
N LEU A 236 44.61 10.65 36.16
CA LEU A 236 43.89 11.92 36.16
C LEU A 236 44.51 12.86 35.12
N CYS A 237 43.75 13.15 34.07
CA CYS A 237 44.18 14.06 33.00
C CYS A 237 43.36 15.36 33.01
N ALA A 238 43.97 16.50 32.72
CA ALA A 238 43.27 17.71 32.37
C ALA A 238 42.57 17.55 31.00
N VAL A 239 41.37 18.12 30.87
CA VAL A 239 40.78 18.36 29.54
C VAL A 239 41.54 19.50 28.89
N SER A 240 42.08 19.29 27.69
CA SER A 240 42.61 20.41 26.91
C SER A 240 41.44 21.23 26.40
N GLU A 241 41.43 22.55 26.65
CA GLU A 241 40.70 23.48 25.79
C GLU A 241 41.32 23.53 24.40
#